data_AF-A0A0J0YPN6-F1
#
_entry.id   AF-A0A0J0YPN6-F1
#
_cell.length_a   1.000
_cell.length_b   1.000
_cell.length_c   1.000
_cell.angle_alpha   90.00
_cell.angle_beta   90.00
_cell.angle_gamma   90.00
#
_symmetry.space_group_name_H-M   'P 1'
#
loop_
_entity.id
_entity.type
_entity.pdbx_description
1 polymer ?
#
loop_
_entity_poly.entity_id
_entity_poly.type
_entity_poly.pdbx_seq_one_letter_code
_entity_poly.pdbx_strand_id
1 'polypeptide(L)'
;MNSIEQRLNYLEETCDVLRMQNHVLSTAFKGMVRALPADIAQDVIESVQLAFEDALAELNYEDSPHVDLFHDVTYAFFRERER
;
A
#
# COMPACT_ATOMS: atom_id res chain seq x y z
N MET A 1 0.50 14.51 -32.95
CA MET A 1 0.16 14.21 -31.54
C MET A 1 0.36 15.47 -30.74
N ASN A 2 -0.69 15.91 -30.05
CA ASN A 2 -0.65 17.12 -29.25
C ASN A 2 0.22 16.87 -27.99
N SER A 3 0.99 17.87 -27.54
CA SER A 3 1.83 17.77 -26.35
C SER A 3 1.03 17.33 -25.11
N ILE A 4 -0.27 17.66 -25.05
CA ILE A 4 -1.17 17.24 -23.97
C ILE A 4 -1.46 15.73 -24.03
N GLU A 5 -1.76 15.18 -25.21
CA GLU A 5 -2.03 13.73 -25.37
C GLU A 5 -0.81 12.89 -24.97
N GLN A 6 0.39 13.35 -25.34
CA GLN A 6 1.64 12.69 -24.94
C GLN A 6 1.85 12.71 -23.41
N ARG A 7 1.54 13.84 -22.76
CA ARG A 7 1.64 13.97 -21.30
C ARG A 7 0.60 13.11 -20.57
N LEU A 8 -0.61 12.98 -21.11
CA LEU A 8 -1.65 12.12 -20.57
C LEU A 8 -1.26 10.64 -20.67
N ASN A 9 -0.82 10.20 -21.85
CA ASN A 9 -0.36 8.81 -22.04
C ASN A 9 0.80 8.48 -21.09
N TYR A 10 1.78 9.38 -20.95
CA TYR A 10 2.89 9.18 -20.02
C TYR A 10 2.41 9.07 -18.55
N LEU A 11 1.43 9.88 -18.15
CA LEU A 11 0.86 9.82 -16.81
C LEU A 11 0.11 8.51 -16.57
N GLU A 12 -0.67 8.04 -17.55
CA GLU A 12 -1.38 6.76 -17.49
C GLU A 12 -0.38 5.59 -17.37
N GLU A 13 0.63 5.55 -18.23
CA GLU A 13 1.70 4.54 -18.17
C GLU A 13 2.43 4.56 -16.82
N THR A 14 2.73 5.75 -16.29
CA THR A 14 3.37 5.89 -14.97
C THR A 14 2.46 5.36 -13.87
N CYS A 15 1.16 5.68 -13.91
CA CYS A 15 0.20 5.15 -12.95
C CYS A 15 0.13 3.62 -12.99
N ASP A 16 0.16 3.02 -14.18
CA ASP A 16 0.12 1.57 -14.32
C ASP A 16 1.38 0.89 -13.80
N VAL A 17 2.56 1.48 -14.05
CA VAL A 17 3.81 1.01 -13.46
C VAL A 17 3.76 1.09 -11.94
N LEU A 18 3.29 2.20 -11.36
CA LEU A 18 3.16 2.36 -9.91
C LEU A 18 2.19 1.34 -9.31
N ARG A 19 1.04 1.11 -9.95
CA ARG A 19 0.07 0.08 -9.50
C ARG A 19 0.71 -1.31 -9.51
N MET A 20 1.44 -1.65 -10.57
CA MET A 20 2.09 -2.96 -10.67
C MET A 20 3.22 -3.12 -9.64
N GLN A 21 4.02 -2.07 -9.39
CA GLN A 21 5.04 -2.06 -8.34
C GLN A 21 4.42 -2.32 -6.95
N ASN A 22 3.32 -1.63 -6.63
CA ASN A 22 2.59 -1.87 -5.38
C ASN A 22 2.05 -3.30 -5.28
N HIS A 23 1.53 -3.85 -6.38
CA HIS A 23 1.05 -5.23 -6.43
C HIS A 23 2.17 -6.25 -6.20
N VAL A 24 3.34 -6.04 -6.82
CA VAL A 24 4.54 -6.88 -6.62
C VAL A 24 5.00 -6.82 -5.16
N LEU A 25 5.07 -5.63 -4.57
CA LEU A 25 5.47 -5.46 -3.16
C LEU A 25 4.47 -6.13 -2.20
N SER A 26 3.17 -5.94 -2.43
CA SER A 26 2.12 -6.61 -1.65
C SER A 26 2.23 -8.14 -1.74
N THR A 27 2.49 -8.66 -2.94
CA THR A 27 2.65 -10.10 -3.17
C THR A 27 3.89 -10.64 -2.45
N ALA A 28 5.02 -9.95 -2.55
CA ALA A 28 6.26 -10.32 -1.86
C ALA A 28 6.06 -10.30 -0.35
N PHE A 29 5.42 -9.27 0.18
CA PHE A 29 5.14 -9.13 1.61
C PHE A 29 4.23 -10.24 2.14
N LYS A 30 3.12 -10.52 1.46
CA LYS A 30 2.23 -11.65 1.82
C LYS A 30 2.97 -12.99 1.74
N GLY A 31 3.86 -13.16 0.75
CA GLY A 31 4.72 -14.33 0.64
C GLY A 31 5.68 -14.48 1.84
N MET A 32 6.30 -13.38 2.27
CA MET A 32 7.18 -13.36 3.45
C MET A 32 6.40 -13.74 4.72
N VAL A 33 5.23 -13.14 4.96
CA VAL A 33 4.39 -13.47 6.13
C VAL A 33 3.98 -14.95 6.14
N ARG A 34 3.62 -15.52 4.98
CA ARG A 34 3.25 -16.95 4.87
C ARG A 34 4.40 -17.91 5.15
N ALA A 35 5.65 -17.47 4.97
CA ALA A 35 6.83 -18.29 5.22
C ALA A 35 7.25 -18.28 6.70
N LEU A 36 6.69 -17.38 7.51
CA LEU A 36 6.99 -17.30 8.94
C LEU A 36 6.32 -18.46 9.72
N PRO A 37 6.96 -18.93 10.81
CA PRO A 37 6.30 -19.75 11.81
C PRO A 37 5.01 -19.09 12.33
N ALA A 38 3.98 -19.88 12.63
CA ALA A 38 2.65 -19.36 12.95
C ALA A 38 2.63 -18.46 14.21
N ASP A 39 3.49 -18.76 15.18
CA ASP A 39 3.70 -17.98 16.41
C ASP A 39 4.33 -16.60 16.12
N ILE A 40 5.26 -16.53 15.16
CA ILE A 40 5.92 -15.27 14.77
C ILE A 40 5.09 -14.47 13.78
N ALA A 41 4.34 -15.15 12.91
CA ALA A 41 3.56 -14.51 11.87
C ALA A 41 2.56 -13.51 12.47
N GLN A 42 1.85 -13.90 13.54
CA GLN A 42 0.88 -13.03 14.19
C GLN A 42 1.53 -11.75 14.75
N ASP A 43 2.64 -11.88 15.47
CA ASP A 43 3.37 -10.73 16.04
C ASP A 43 3.87 -9.77 14.94
N VAL A 44 4.34 -10.31 13.82
CA VAL A 44 4.77 -9.50 12.66
C VAL A 44 3.59 -8.76 12.04
N ILE A 45 2.43 -9.40 11.93
CA ILE A 45 1.23 -8.78 11.38
C ILE A 45 0.77 -7.61 12.24
N GLU A 46 0.71 -7.82 13.55
CA GLU A 46 0.33 -6.77 14.51
C GLU A 46 1.34 -5.61 14.48
N SER A 47 2.63 -5.93 14.46
CA SER A 47 3.69 -4.91 14.33
C SER A 47 3.55 -4.08 13.06
N VAL A 48 3.17 -4.71 11.95
CA VAL A 48 2.97 -4.01 10.66
C VAL A 48 1.70 -3.16 10.71
N GLN A 49 0.62 -3.64 11.34
CA GLN A 49 -0.60 -2.83 11.56
C GLN A 49 -0.29 -1.57 12.36
N LEU A 50 0.45 -1.70 13.46
CA LEU A 50 0.88 -0.55 14.28
C LEU A 50 1.72 0.44 13.46
N ALA A 51 2.64 -0.04 12.62
CA ALA A 51 3.42 0.84 11.76
C ALA A 51 2.55 1.64 10.75
N PHE A 52 1.45 1.05 10.26
CA PHE A 52 0.49 1.77 9.43
C PHE A 52 -0.34 2.78 10.24
N GLU A 53 -0.73 2.44 11.47
CA GLU A 53 -1.44 3.38 12.36
C GLU A 53 -0.57 4.59 12.71
N ASP A 54 0.72 4.37 13.00
CA ASP A 54 1.69 5.44 13.27
C ASP A 54 1.85 6.36 12.05
N ALA A 55 2.00 5.77 10.85
CA ALA A 55 2.11 6.55 9.61
C ALA A 55 0.82 7.34 9.31
N LEU A 56 -0.36 6.77 9.58
CA LEU A 56 -1.63 7.47 9.44
C LEU A 56 -1.73 8.62 10.44
N ALA A 57 -1.27 8.44 11.68
CA ALA A 57 -1.24 9.49 12.69
C ALA A 57 -0.29 10.64 12.29
N GLU A 58 0.87 10.32 11.71
CA GLU A 58 1.81 11.30 11.16
C GLU A 58 1.15 12.12 10.02
N LEU A 59 0.51 11.45 9.06
CA LEU A 59 -0.22 12.14 7.98
C LEU A 59 -1.33 13.06 8.50
N ASN A 60 -2.05 12.64 9.54
CA ASN A 60 -3.06 13.46 10.20
C ASN A 60 -2.44 14.68 10.89
N TYR A 61 -1.31 14.49 11.57
CA TYR A 61 -0.59 15.58 12.23
C TYR A 61 -0.09 16.62 11.24
N GLU A 62 0.37 16.18 10.06
CA GLU A 62 0.84 17.04 8.98
C GLU A 62 -0.29 17.69 8.15
N ASP A 63 -1.56 17.45 8.49
CA ASP A 63 -2.74 17.89 7.72
C ASP A 63 -2.64 17.49 6.24
N SER A 64 -2.16 16.26 5.99
CA SER A 64 -1.92 15.77 4.64
C SER A 64 -3.23 15.54 3.89
N PRO A 65 -3.33 15.95 2.61
CA PRO A 65 -4.52 15.65 1.78
C PRO A 65 -4.66 14.16 1.44
N HIS A 66 -3.71 13.32 1.86
CA HIS A 66 -3.68 11.89 1.55
C HIS A 66 -4.12 11.00 2.70
N VAL A 67 -4.56 11.55 3.84
CA VAL A 67 -5.01 10.79 5.01
C VAL A 67 -6.07 9.75 4.64
N ASP A 68 -7.17 10.17 4.01
CA ASP A 68 -8.28 9.28 3.66
C ASP A 68 -7.84 8.19 2.67
N LEU A 69 -7.05 8.59 1.67
CA LEU A 69 -6.52 7.65 0.67
C LEU A 69 -5.60 6.60 1.33
N PHE A 70 -4.72 7.03 2.23
CA PHE A 70 -3.79 6.14 2.94
C PHE A 70 -4.54 5.17 3.85
N HIS A 71 -5.55 5.66 4.57
CA HIS A 71 -6.45 4.82 5.37
C HIS A 71 -7.13 3.75 4.52
N ASP A 72 -7.73 4.14 3.39
CA ASP A 72 -8.48 3.24 2.52
C ASP A 72 -7.61 2.13 1.90
N VAL A 73 -6.43 2.49 1.39
CA VAL A 73 -5.51 1.49 0.79
C VAL A 73 -4.91 0.57 1.83
N THR A 74 -4.65 1.06 3.05
CA THR A 74 -4.19 0.25 4.18
C THR A 74 -5.27 -0.76 4.58
N TYR A 75 -6.51 -0.31 4.70
CA TYR A 75 -7.62 -1.20 5.05
C TYR A 75 -7.89 -2.26 3.97
N ALA A 76 -7.79 -1.89 2.68
CA ALA A 76 -7.89 -2.85 1.57
C ALA A 76 -6.77 -3.91 1.62
N PHE A 77 -5.54 -3.51 1.92
CA PHE A 77 -4.39 -4.41 2.03
C PHE A 77 -4.60 -5.53 3.07
N PHE A 78 -5.13 -5.19 4.24
CA PHE A 78 -5.38 -6.17 5.30
C PHE A 78 -6.65 -7.00 5.06
N ARG A 79 -7.72 -6.43 4.48
CA ARG A 79 -8.95 -7.20 4.14
C ARG A 79 -8.71 -8.29 3.11
N GLU A 80 -7.78 -8.10 2.17
CA GLU A 80 -7.43 -9.16 1.20
C GLU A 80 -6.82 -10.42 1.84
N ARG A 81 -6.44 -10.39 3.12
CA ARG A 81 -5.98 -11.59 3.84
C ARG A 81 -7.09 -12.42 4.46
N GLU A 82 -8.30 -11.87 4.62
CA GLU A 82 -9.45 -12.57 5.22
C GLU A 82 -10.20 -13.47 4.21
N ARG A 83 -9.83 -13.41 2.92
CA ARG A 83 -10.36 -14.25 1.83
C ARG A 83 -9.36 -15.32 1.42
#